data_AF-A0A2P4QJV7-F1
#
_entry.id   AF-A0A2P4QJV7-F1
#
_cell.length_a   1.000
_cell.length_b   1.000
_cell.length_c   1.000
_cell.angle_alpha   90.00
_cell.angle_beta   90.00
_cell.angle_gamma   90.00
#
_symmetry.space_group_name_H-M   'P 1'
#
loop_
_entity.id
_entity.type
_entity.pdbx_description
1 polymer ?
#
loop_
_entity_poly.entity_id
_entity_poly.type
_entity_poly.pdbx_seq_one_letter_code
_entity_poly.pdbx_strand_id
1 'polypeptide(L)' 'KMTLPYLTDDCIHYILQFLQNDFSTLRKCLLVNRFWCKSTIPLLYANPFAK' A
#
# COMPACT_ATOMS: atom_id res chain seq x y z
N LYS A 1 25.53 9.48 -10.64
CA LYS A 1 24.67 8.56 -9.86
C LYS A 1 23.31 9.23 -9.70
N MET A 2 22.29 8.83 -10.47
CA MET A 2 20.92 9.25 -10.15
C MET A 2 20.46 8.40 -8.97
N THR A 3 20.45 8.99 -7.78
CA THR A 3 19.76 8.40 -6.64
C THR A 3 18.27 8.60 -6.88
N LEU A 4 17.54 7.51 -7.12
CA LEU A 4 16.08 7.54 -7.06
C LEU A 4 15.69 8.13 -5.69
N PRO A 5 14.82 9.15 -5.64
CA PRO A 5 14.37 9.68 -4.37
C PRO A 5 13.70 8.55 -3.60
N TYR A 6 14.30 8.17 -2.47
CA TYR A 6 13.73 7.18 -1.57
C TYR A 6 12.58 7.87 -0.83
N LEU A 7 11.37 7.40 -1.07
CA LEU A 7 10.23 7.79 -0.26
C LEU A 7 10.33 7.05 1.08
N THR A 8 10.27 7.77 2.19
CA THR A 8 10.31 7.15 3.51
C THR A 8 9.11 6.24 3.73
N ASP A 9 9.31 5.23 4.57
CA ASP A 9 8.29 4.22 4.88
C ASP A 9 7.01 4.88 5.44
N ASP A 10 7.14 5.94 6.23
CA ASP A 10 6.01 6.71 6.79
C ASP A 10 5.16 7.35 5.69
N CYS A 11 5.80 7.93 4.67
CA CYS A 11 5.07 8.51 3.54
C CYS A 11 4.33 7.44 2.74
N ILE A 12 4.92 6.25 2.57
CA ILE A 12 4.22 5.14 1.90
C ILE A 12 3.02 4.68 2.73
N HIS A 13 3.15 4.55 4.06
CA HIS A 13 2.02 4.23 4.92
C HIS A 13 0.90 5.27 4.81
N TYR A 14 1.25 6.56 4.77
CA TYR A 14 0.26 7.62 4.61
C TYR A 14 -0.49 7.55 3.28
N ILE A 15 0.23 7.25 2.18
CA ILE A 15 -0.37 7.02 0.86
C ILE A 15 -1.32 5.82 0.93
N LEU A 16 -0.89 4.70 1.51
CA LEU A 16 -1.70 3.49 1.60
C LEU A 16 -2.95 3.71 2.46
N GLN A 17 -2.86 4.45 3.57
CA GLN A 17 -4.01 4.83 4.40
C GLN A 17 -5.00 5.72 3.66
N PHE A 18 -4.50 6.70 2.89
CA PHE A 18 -5.36 7.52 2.04
C PHE A 18 -6.14 6.66 1.02
N LEU A 19 -5.53 5.58 0.54
CA LEU A 19 -6.12 4.63 -0.41
C LEU A 19 -6.96 3.52 0.25
N GLN A 20 -7.18 3.52 1.57
CA GLN A 20 -7.77 2.39 2.31
C GLN A 20 -9.13 1.89 1.76
N ASN A 21 -9.91 2.76 1.11
CA ASN A 21 -11.21 2.43 0.52
C ASN A 21 -11.17 2.17 -0.99
N ASP A 22 -10.01 2.38 -1.65
CA ASP A 22 -9.81 2.09 -3.08
C ASP A 22 -9.14 0.71 -3.25
N PHE A 23 -9.96 -0.33 -3.12
CA PHE A 23 -9.51 -1.72 -3.25
C PHE A 23 -8.86 -2.03 -4.60
N SER A 24 -9.29 -1.36 -5.67
CA SER A 24 -8.71 -1.55 -7.02
C SER A 24 -7.27 -1.06 -7.06
N THR A 25 -7.01 0.12 -6.50
CA THR A 25 -5.66 0.68 -6.42
C THR A 25 -4.80 -0.09 -5.42
N LEU A 26 -5.32 -0.44 -4.24
CA LEU A 26 -4.59 -1.25 -3.25
C LEU A 26 -4.18 -2.62 -3.81
N ARG A 27 -5.00 -3.29 -4.62
CA ARG A 27 -4.60 -4.54 -5.29
C ARG A 27 -3.43 -4.36 -6.25
N LYS A 28 -3.30 -3.19 -6.90
CA LYS A 28 -2.12 -2.86 -7.72
C LYS A 28 -0.90 -2.58 -6.85
N CYS A 29 -1.08 -1.92 -5.70
CA CYS A 29 -0.03 -1.67 -4.71
C CYS A 29 0.65 -2.96 -4.22
N LEU A 30 -0.09 -4.07 -4.11
CA LEU A 30 0.49 -5.39 -3.76
C LEU A 30 1.63 -5.84 -4.70
N LEU A 31 1.60 -5.40 -5.97
CA LEU A 31 2.51 -5.86 -7.02
C LEU A 31 3.74 -4.96 -7.17
N VAL A 32 3.84 -3.86 -6.43
CA VAL A 32 4.94 -2.89 -6.56
C VAL A 32 6.26 -3.47 -6.05
N ASN A 33 6.28 -3.94 -4.80
CA ASN A 33 7.41 -4.64 -4.18
C ASN A 33 6.99 -5.31 -2.85
N ARG A 34 7.93 -6.01 -2.21
CA ARG A 34 7.69 -6.72 -0.93
C ARG A 34 7.20 -5.81 0.20
N PHE A 35 7.69 -4.58 0.28
CA PHE A 35 7.28 -3.63 1.33
C PHE A 35 5.83 -3.21 1.12
N TRP A 36 5.49 -2.73 -0.09
CA TRP A 36 4.13 -2.33 -0.44
C TRP A 36 3.13 -3.48 -0.26
N CYS A 37 3.52 -4.69 -0.66
CA CYS A 37 2.72 -5.90 -0.45
C CYS A 37 2.38 -6.10 1.04
N LYS A 38 3.39 -6.11 1.91
CA LYS A 38 3.20 -6.30 3.36
C LYS A 38 2.35 -5.20 3.99
N SER A 39 2.55 -3.95 3.61
CA SER A 39 1.79 -2.82 4.17
C SER A 39 0.35 -2.74 3.65
N THR A 40 0.08 -3.26 2.46
CA THR A 40 -1.27 -3.19 1.84
C THR A 40 -2.19 -4.32 2.29
N ILE A 41 -1.66 -5.52 2.60
CA ILE A 41 -2.47 -6.67 3.04
C ILE A 41 -3.40 -6.34 4.22
N PRO A 42 -2.93 -5.71 5.31
CA PRO A 42 -3.80 -5.35 6.44
C PRO A 42 -4.94 -4.41 6.05
N LEU A 43 -4.75 -3.54 5.04
CA LEU A 43 -5.78 -2.62 4.58
C LEU A 43 -6.86 -3.33 3.76
N LEU A 44 -6.46 -4.21 2.84
CA LEU A 44 -7.39 -4.96 2.01
C LEU A 44 -8.21 -5.99 2.81
N TYR A 45 -7.60 -6.59 3.83
CA TYR A 45 -8.18 -7.70 4.58
C TYR A 45 -8.44 -7.36 6.05
N ALA A 46 -8.55 -6.08 6.40
CA ALA A 46 -8.98 -5.66 7.75
C ALA A 46 -10.38 -6.19 8.08
N ASN A 47 -11.27 -6.26 7.08
CA ASN A 47 -12.56 -6.90 7.20
C ASN A 47 -12.85 -7.75 5.94
N PRO A 48 -12.36 -9.00 5.90
CA PRO A 48 -12.42 -9.84 4.71
C PRO A 48 -13.83 -10.29 4.33
N PHE A 49 -14.82 -10.08 5.21
CA PHE A 49 -16.23 -10.44 5.01
C PHE A 49 -17.14 -9.21 4.97
N ALA A 50 -16.58 -7.99 4.91
CA ALA A 50 -17.35 -6.80 4.60
C ALA A 50 -17.98 -6.97 3.22
N LYS A 51 -19.29 -6.71 3.11
CA LYS A 51 -20.08 -6.86 1.89
C LYS A 51 -19.66 -5.92 0.78
#